data_AF-A0A9W7ED07-F1
#
_entry.id   AF-A0A9W7ED07-F1
#
_cell.length_a   1.000
_cell.length_b   1.000
_cell.length_c   1.000
_cell.angle_alpha   90.00
_cell.angle_beta   90.00
_cell.angle_gamma   90.00
#
_symmetry.space_group_name_H-M   'P 1'
#
loop_
_entity.id
_entity.type
_entity.pdbx_description
1 polymer ?
#
loop_
_entity_poly.entity_id
_entity_poly.type
_entity_poly.pdbx_seq_one_letter_code
_entity_poly.pdbx_strand_id
1 'polypeptide(L)'
;MFFKFSENGDPTSFASGSAETLFKYPASEVLTGPSLLKEFNKPLFKSYLSRFDPSNCIITITDPSLEPEAPPSKAEKLVTASTENWDVEPWYRAPYRQAFLSAEAKEKVRHCEERNDELRL
;
A
#
# COMPACT_ATOMS: atom_id res chain seq x y z
N MET A 1 -14.25 14.94 10.79
CA MET A 1 -15.12 16.12 10.99
C MET A 1 -15.99 16.42 9.75
N PHE A 2 -16.56 15.40 9.09
CA PHE A 2 -17.38 15.57 7.86
C PHE A 2 -18.85 15.12 8.01
N PHE A 3 -19.16 14.26 9.00
CA PHE A 3 -20.47 13.63 9.14
C PHE A 3 -21.65 14.62 9.36
N LYS A 4 -21.43 15.69 10.13
CA LYS A 4 -22.46 16.68 10.47
C LYS A 4 -23.09 17.38 9.25
N PHE A 5 -22.34 17.47 8.16
CA PHE A 5 -22.77 18.13 6.92
C PHE A 5 -22.84 17.14 5.75
N SER A 6 -23.03 15.86 6.04
CA SER A 6 -23.23 14.86 4.99
C SER A 6 -24.53 15.15 4.24
N GLU A 7 -24.44 15.22 2.91
CA GLU A 7 -25.62 15.34 2.06
C GLU A 7 -26.38 14.01 2.01
N ASN A 8 -27.67 14.08 1.74
CA ASN A 8 -28.48 12.89 1.48
C ASN A 8 -28.00 12.27 0.15
N GLY A 9 -27.17 11.23 0.26
CA GLY A 9 -26.70 10.47 -0.88
C GLY A 9 -27.78 9.56 -1.49
N ASP A 10 -27.41 8.83 -2.53
CA ASP A 10 -28.26 7.82 -3.14
C ASP A 10 -28.72 6.76 -2.10
N PRO A 11 -30.04 6.47 -2.00
CA PRO A 11 -30.56 5.56 -0.98
C PRO A 11 -30.04 4.12 -1.13
N THR A 12 -29.70 3.69 -2.34
CA THR A 12 -29.14 2.35 -2.59
C THR A 12 -27.74 2.24 -1.99
N SER A 13 -26.91 3.25 -2.23
CA SER A 13 -25.56 3.36 -1.68
C SER A 13 -25.59 3.44 -0.15
N PHE A 14 -26.53 4.19 0.41
CA PHE A 14 -26.74 4.27 1.86
C PHE A 14 -27.12 2.92 2.46
N ALA A 15 -28.09 2.21 1.87
CA ALA A 15 -28.53 0.91 2.37
C ALA A 15 -27.40 -0.13 2.31
N SER A 16 -26.67 -0.20 1.19
CA SER A 16 -25.53 -1.11 1.02
C SER A 16 -24.41 -0.81 2.02
N GLY A 17 -23.98 0.46 2.10
CA GLY A 17 -22.91 0.87 3.03
C GLY A 17 -23.30 0.67 4.50
N SER A 18 -24.56 0.91 4.85
CA SER A 18 -25.06 0.68 6.22
C SER A 18 -25.10 -0.81 6.56
N ALA A 19 -25.52 -1.67 5.62
CA ALA A 19 -25.51 -3.12 5.82
C ALA A 19 -24.09 -3.65 6.07
N GLU A 20 -23.09 -3.17 5.34
CA GLU A 20 -21.69 -3.51 5.59
C GLU A 20 -21.19 -3.03 6.95
N THR A 21 -21.64 -1.84 7.37
CA THR A 21 -21.22 -1.22 8.63
C THR A 21 -21.75 -1.96 9.86
N LEU A 22 -22.94 -2.58 9.77
CA LEU A 22 -23.52 -3.39 10.85
C LEU A 22 -22.69 -4.62 11.26
N PHE A 23 -21.79 -5.10 10.39
CA PHE A 23 -20.86 -6.18 10.75
C PHE A 23 -19.73 -5.71 11.68
N LYS A 24 -19.47 -4.41 11.73
CA LYS A 24 -18.31 -3.83 12.45
C LYS A 24 -18.73 -2.98 13.65
N TYR A 25 -19.93 -2.40 13.63
CA TYR A 25 -20.42 -1.49 14.66
C TYR A 25 -21.81 -1.90 15.16
N PRO A 26 -22.15 -1.64 16.43
CA PRO A 26 -23.51 -1.79 16.92
C PRO A 26 -24.50 -0.97 16.09
N ALA A 27 -25.75 -1.43 15.99
CA ALA A 27 -26.78 -0.75 15.21
C ALA A 27 -26.99 0.73 15.62
N SER A 28 -26.82 1.07 16.91
CA SER A 28 -26.88 2.44 17.41
C SER A 28 -25.77 3.35 16.91
N GLU A 29 -24.64 2.78 16.48
CA GLU A 29 -23.46 3.48 15.98
C GLU A 29 -23.29 3.32 14.47
N VAL A 30 -24.25 2.73 13.74
CA VAL A 30 -24.09 2.40 12.31
C VAL A 30 -23.81 3.63 11.45
N LEU A 31 -24.39 4.79 11.80
CA LEU A 31 -24.21 6.02 11.02
C LEU A 31 -22.91 6.74 11.38
N THR A 32 -22.53 6.72 12.65
CA THR A 32 -21.46 7.57 13.18
C THR A 32 -20.14 6.82 13.38
N GLY A 33 -20.20 5.50 13.58
CA GLY A 33 -19.08 4.61 13.88
C GLY A 33 -17.90 4.75 12.91
N PRO A 34 -18.12 4.74 11.59
CA PRO A 34 -17.04 4.93 10.62
C PRO A 34 -16.42 6.34 10.63
N SER A 35 -17.17 7.35 11.08
CA SER A 35 -16.77 8.76 11.03
C SER A 35 -16.20 9.31 12.34
N LEU A 36 -16.50 8.65 13.46
CA LEU A 36 -16.07 9.05 14.78
C LEU A 36 -14.67 8.52 15.07
N LEU A 37 -13.68 9.42 14.98
CA LEU A 37 -12.38 9.18 15.59
C LEU A 37 -12.54 9.30 17.11
N LYS A 38 -12.28 8.21 17.82
CA LYS A 38 -12.19 8.19 19.28
C LYS A 38 -10.81 8.73 19.72
N GLU A 39 -10.41 8.38 20.92
CA GLU A 39 -9.15 8.80 21.52
C GLU A 39 -7.92 8.34 20.71
N PHE A 40 -6.89 9.20 20.68
CA PHE A 40 -5.62 8.87 20.06
C PHE A 40 -4.86 7.84 20.90
N ASN A 41 -4.75 6.62 20.40
CA ASN A 41 -4.00 5.54 21.04
C ASN A 41 -2.54 5.54 20.56
N LYS A 42 -1.67 6.28 21.28
CA LYS A 42 -0.24 6.39 20.96
C LYS A 42 0.50 5.04 20.90
N PRO A 43 0.31 4.09 21.85
CA PRO A 43 0.91 2.77 21.76
C PRO A 43 0.51 2.00 20.48
N LEU A 44 -0.79 2.01 20.15
CA LEU A 44 -1.29 1.34 18.95
C LEU A 44 -0.70 1.97 17.69
N PHE A 45 -0.68 3.29 17.61
CA PHE A 45 -0.08 4.03 16.50
C PHE A 45 1.40 3.67 16.30
N LYS A 46 2.18 3.65 17.40
CA LYS A 46 3.58 3.22 17.36
C LYS A 46 3.75 1.77 16.89
N SER A 47 2.88 0.86 17.35
CA SER A 47 2.91 -0.54 16.93
C SER A 47 2.55 -0.73 15.46
N TYR A 48 1.69 0.11 14.90
CA TYR A 48 1.43 0.12 13.47
C TYR A 48 2.61 0.67 12.69
N LEU A 49 3.15 1.82 13.12
CA LEU A 49 4.31 2.44 12.47
C LEU A 49 5.54 1.52 12.48
N SER A 50 5.76 0.74 13.53
CA SER A 50 6.88 -0.21 13.59
C SER A 50 6.80 -1.33 12.56
N ARG A 51 5.66 -1.51 11.86
CA ARG A 51 5.53 -2.47 10.75
C ARG A 51 5.95 -1.89 9.41
N PHE A 52 6.09 -0.57 9.31
CA PHE A 52 6.66 0.11 8.16
C PHE A 52 8.18 0.03 8.26
N ASP A 53 8.73 -1.15 8.02
CA ASP A 53 10.18 -1.38 7.91
C ASP A 53 10.50 -1.84 6.48
N PRO A 54 11.64 -1.43 5.89
CA PRO A 54 12.02 -1.82 4.52
C PRO A 54 12.14 -3.34 4.29
N SER A 55 12.29 -4.14 5.35
CA SER A 55 12.27 -5.60 5.24
C SER A 55 10.86 -6.18 5.05
N ASN A 56 9.82 -5.40 5.34
CA ASN A 56 8.41 -5.79 5.27
C ASN A 56 7.66 -5.06 4.15
N CYS A 57 8.37 -4.52 3.16
CA CYS A 57 7.77 -3.81 2.03
C CYS A 57 7.67 -4.68 0.77
N ILE A 58 6.66 -4.39 -0.04
CA ILE A 58 6.52 -4.89 -1.41
C ILE A 58 6.53 -3.66 -2.32
N ILE A 59 7.46 -3.62 -3.27
CA ILE A 59 7.56 -2.53 -4.24
C ILE A 59 7.01 -3.04 -5.57
N THR A 60 5.98 -2.35 -6.07
CA THR A 60 5.41 -2.62 -7.40
C THR A 60 5.69 -1.42 -8.28
N ILE A 61 6.28 -1.67 -9.45
CA ILE A 61 6.56 -0.65 -10.46
C ILE A 61 5.72 -1.02 -11.68
N THR A 62 4.83 -0.11 -12.09
CA THR A 62 4.00 -0.27 -13.28
C THR A 62 4.36 0.84 -14.25
N ASP A 63 4.98 0.47 -15.36
CA ASP A 63 5.41 1.41 -16.39
C ASP A 63 5.31 0.74 -17.76
N PRO A 64 4.55 1.30 -18.73
CA PRO A 64 4.45 0.75 -20.08
C PRO A 64 5.80 0.64 -20.80
N SER A 65 6.78 1.48 -20.46
CA SER A 65 8.12 1.42 -21.05
C SER A 65 8.93 0.20 -20.62
N LEU A 66 8.45 -0.54 -19.62
CA LEU A 66 9.03 -1.80 -19.21
C LEU A 66 8.48 -2.98 -20.03
N GLU A 67 7.61 -2.80 -21.01
CA GLU A 67 7.16 -3.90 -21.87
C GLU A 67 8.35 -4.73 -22.43
N PRO A 68 8.17 -6.05 -22.67
CA PRO A 68 9.25 -6.92 -23.13
C PRO A 68 9.83 -6.48 -24.48
N GLU A 69 10.83 -5.60 -24.47
CA GLU A 69 11.77 -5.48 -25.57
C GLU A 69 12.73 -6.68 -25.58
N ALA A 70 13.18 -7.07 -26.78
CA ALA A 70 14.00 -8.26 -27.04
C ALA A 70 15.19 -8.41 -26.05
N PRO A 71 15.61 -9.65 -25.72
CA PRO A 71 16.57 -9.90 -24.64
C PRO A 71 17.87 -9.10 -24.86
N PRO A 72 18.35 -8.35 -23.85
CA PRO A 72 19.56 -7.56 -23.99
C PRO A 72 20.78 -8.46 -24.20
N SER A 73 21.59 -8.12 -25.21
CA SER A 73 22.89 -8.75 -25.45
C SER A 73 23.83 -8.45 -24.29
N LYS A 74 24.21 -9.49 -23.53
CA LYS A 74 25.39 -9.60 -22.66
C LYS A 74 26.03 -8.26 -22.25
N ALA A 75 25.56 -7.67 -21.15
CA ALA A 75 26.32 -6.71 -20.37
C ALA A 75 26.12 -6.99 -18.87
N GLU A 76 27.10 -6.57 -18.08
CA GLU A 76 27.51 -7.10 -16.77
C GLU A 76 26.45 -7.13 -15.66
N LYS A 77 26.60 -8.12 -14.78
CA LYS A 77 25.66 -8.57 -13.75
C LYS A 77 25.52 -7.57 -12.60
N LEU A 78 24.36 -6.94 -12.51
CA LEU A 78 23.71 -6.57 -11.26
C LEU A 78 22.32 -7.21 -11.28
N VAL A 79 21.97 -8.01 -10.26
CA VAL A 79 20.66 -8.66 -10.18
C VAL A 79 19.61 -7.60 -9.83
N THR A 80 18.89 -7.13 -10.83
CA THR A 80 17.79 -6.16 -10.71
C THR A 80 16.53 -6.73 -11.38
N ALA A 81 15.33 -6.20 -11.06
CA ALA A 81 14.08 -6.63 -11.69
C ALA A 81 14.10 -6.52 -13.25
N SER A 82 14.97 -5.68 -13.81
CA SER A 82 15.22 -5.58 -15.24
C SER A 82 16.00 -6.76 -15.85
N THR A 83 16.61 -7.62 -15.03
CA THR A 83 17.41 -8.80 -15.46
C THR A 83 16.68 -10.13 -15.31
N GLU A 84 15.57 -10.16 -14.57
CA GLU A 84 14.73 -11.35 -14.42
C GLU A 84 13.85 -11.57 -15.66
N ASN A 85 13.47 -12.82 -15.91
CA ASN A 85 12.59 -13.16 -17.02
C ASN A 85 11.16 -12.69 -16.76
N TRP A 86 10.44 -12.33 -17.83
CA TRP A 86 9.00 -12.08 -17.76
C TRP A 86 8.26 -13.38 -17.47
N ASP A 87 7.41 -13.33 -16.46
CA ASP A 87 6.38 -14.31 -16.19
C ASP A 87 5.01 -13.76 -16.60
N VAL A 88 4.03 -14.65 -16.68
CA VAL A 88 2.66 -14.32 -17.09
C VAL A 88 1.70 -14.83 -16.03
N GLU A 89 0.92 -13.92 -15.46
CA GLU A 89 -0.08 -14.25 -14.45
C GLU A 89 -1.18 -15.14 -15.08
N PRO A 90 -1.61 -16.24 -14.42
CA PRO A 90 -2.45 -17.27 -15.03
C PRO A 90 -3.85 -16.81 -15.44
N TRP A 91 -4.48 -15.88 -14.72
CA TRP A 91 -5.89 -15.55 -14.92
C TRP A 91 -6.11 -14.43 -15.93
N TYR A 92 -5.32 -13.36 -15.84
CA TYR A 92 -5.46 -12.14 -16.64
C TYR A 92 -4.37 -12.03 -17.71
N ARG A 93 -3.39 -12.95 -17.72
CA ARG A 93 -2.25 -12.94 -18.64
C ARG A 93 -1.41 -11.66 -18.55
N ALA A 94 -1.44 -10.99 -17.40
CA ALA A 94 -0.64 -9.81 -17.16
C ALA A 94 0.86 -10.19 -17.12
N PRO A 95 1.71 -9.57 -17.93
CA PRO A 95 3.15 -9.80 -17.86
C PRO A 95 3.70 -9.14 -16.59
N TYR A 96 4.54 -9.86 -15.85
CA TYR A 96 5.21 -9.32 -14.67
C TYR A 96 6.62 -9.89 -14.51
N ARG A 97 7.41 -9.25 -13.64
CA ARG A 97 8.70 -9.75 -13.18
C ARG A 97 8.80 -9.57 -11.67
N GLN A 98 9.49 -10.48 -11.01
CA GLN A 98 9.72 -10.40 -9.58
C GLN A 98 11.20 -10.57 -9.26
N ALA A 99 11.74 -9.69 -8.43
CA ALA A 99 13.10 -9.79 -7.92
C ALA A 99 13.11 -9.46 -6.43
N PHE A 100 14.03 -10.08 -5.69
CA PHE A 100 14.29 -9.68 -4.30
C PHE A 100 15.16 -8.44 -4.27
N LEU A 101 14.83 -7.50 -3.38
CA LEU A 101 15.70 -6.35 -3.13
C LEU A 101 17.04 -6.80 -2.56
N SER A 102 18.12 -6.26 -3.12
CA SER A 102 19.47 -6.45 -2.57
C SER A 102 19.60 -5.82 -1.18
N ALA A 103 20.57 -6.30 -0.39
CA ALA A 103 20.85 -5.73 0.94
C ALA A 103 21.18 -4.23 0.86
N GLU A 104 21.94 -3.82 -0.17
CA GLU A 104 22.27 -2.41 -0.42
C GLU A 104 21.02 -1.57 -0.71
N ALA A 105 20.08 -2.08 -1.50
CA ALA A 105 18.84 -1.37 -1.80
C ALA A 105 17.97 -1.21 -0.54
N LYS A 106 17.89 -2.25 0.30
CA LYS A 106 17.17 -2.19 1.58
C LYS A 106 17.77 -1.14 2.52
N GLU A 107 19.10 -1.04 2.55
CA GLU A 107 19.79 -0.06 3.40
C GLU A 107 19.60 1.38 2.91
N LYS A 108 19.60 1.61 1.60
CA LYS A 108 19.28 2.93 1.02
C LYS A 108 17.87 3.39 1.39
N VAL A 109 16.90 2.47 1.42
CA VAL A 109 15.53 2.79 1.85
C VAL A 109 15.51 3.14 3.34
N ARG A 110 16.25 2.38 4.18
CA ARG A 110 16.37 2.65 5.62
C ARG A 110 16.98 4.03 5.91
N HIS A 111 18.06 4.42 5.23
CA HIS A 111 18.68 5.75 5.42
C HIS A 111 17.84 6.93 4.89
N CYS A 112 16.87 6.70 4.01
CA CYS A 112 15.90 7.73 3.66
C CYS A 112 14.94 8.04 4.83
N GLU A 113 14.71 7.11 5.74
CA GLU A 113 13.87 7.31 6.93
C GLU A 113 14.59 8.18 7.97
N GLU A 114 15.90 7.96 8.20
CA GLU A 114 16.69 8.69 9.20
C GLU A 114 16.80 10.20 8.89
N ARG A 115 16.92 10.59 7.62
CA ARG A 115 16.89 12.02 7.22
C ARG A 115 15.55 12.70 7.44
N ASN A 116 14.45 11.94 7.50
CA ASN A 116 13.11 12.51 7.73
C ASN A 116 12.80 12.70 9.21
N ASP A 117 13.46 11.96 10.11
CA ASP A 117 13.31 12.16 11.56
C ASP A 117 14.03 13.42 12.06
N GLU A 118 15.06 13.91 11.35
CA GLU A 118 15.66 15.23 11.60
C GLU A 118 14.77 16.42 11.19
N LEU A 119 13.78 16.18 10.31
CA LEU A 119 12.86 17.20 9.79
C LEU A 119 11.52 17.27 10.54
N ARG A 120 11.32 16.42 11.55
CA ARG A 120 10.14 16.45 12.43
C ARG A 120 10.44 17.30 13.67
N LEU A 121 10.47 18.62 13.46
CA LEU A 121 10.34 19.65 14.51
C LEU A 121 8.86 19.90 14.84
#